data_AF-A0A7H9DVT8-F1
#
_entry.id   AF-A0A7H9DVT8-F1
#
_cell.length_a   1.000
_cell.length_b   1.000
_cell.length_c   1.000
_cell.angle_alpha   90.00
_cell.angle_beta   90.00
_cell.angle_gamma   90.00
#
_symmetry.space_group_name_H-M   'P 1'
#
loop_
_entity.id
_entity.type
_entity.pdbx_description
1 polymer ?
#
loop_
_entity_poly.entity_id
_entity_poly.type
_entity_poly.pdbx_seq_one_letter_code
_entity_poly.pdbx_strand_id
1 'polypeptide(L)'
;MVGLTTYSDWVKLLDEFGNGNDTVFEDLSNGSFTVDAGTVSRFYSRVEEAYKKRKQSWLDQFHRSFQFQNFKTMNDFEIALRNGKQNLYPLNKFVGLKGFPENLQKTLKKDLEDFVNEIKQSLKDNVSKNSNGKEQMLIMLNAFYLSELPEEIKSENKKSKEITNTLIPPTGRKILF
;
A
#
# COMPACT_ATOMS: atom_id res chain seq x y z
N MET A 1 24.48 5.44 6.73
CA MET A 1 23.60 4.59 7.55
C MET A 1 24.02 3.16 7.35
N VAL A 2 24.17 2.39 8.43
CA VAL A 2 24.45 0.95 8.36
C VAL A 2 23.11 0.30 7.98
N GLY A 3 22.98 -0.22 6.75
CA GLY A 3 21.75 -0.88 6.32
C GLY A 3 21.45 -2.13 7.16
N LEU A 4 20.19 -2.58 7.18
CA LEU A 4 19.87 -3.86 7.82
C LEU A 4 20.66 -4.99 7.17
N THR A 5 21.56 -5.58 7.95
CA THR A 5 22.50 -6.62 7.49
C THR A 5 22.30 -7.94 8.22
N THR A 6 21.60 -7.97 9.37
CA THR A 6 21.44 -9.19 10.16
C THR A 6 19.99 -9.70 10.16
N TYR A 7 19.84 -11.02 10.22
CA TYR A 7 18.53 -11.67 10.36
C TYR A 7 17.76 -11.19 11.60
N SER A 8 18.45 -10.96 12.74
CA SER A 8 17.81 -10.50 13.97
C SER A 8 17.19 -9.11 13.83
N ASP A 9 17.83 -8.20 13.09
CA ASP A 9 17.29 -6.86 12.88
C ASP A 9 16.05 -6.91 11.99
N TRP A 10 16.07 -7.73 10.94
CA TRP A 10 14.90 -8.00 10.11
C TRP A 10 13.73 -8.56 10.92
N VAL A 11 13.97 -9.55 11.78
CA VAL A 11 12.90 -10.15 12.60
C VAL A 11 12.25 -9.12 13.53
N LYS A 12 13.04 -8.23 14.15
CA LYS A 12 12.50 -7.18 15.01
C LYS A 12 11.58 -6.24 14.23
N LEU A 13 12.04 -5.73 13.09
CA LEU A 13 11.24 -4.84 12.26
C LEU A 13 10.00 -5.52 11.68
N LEU A 14 10.10 -6.80 11.32
CA LEU A 14 8.95 -7.59 10.86
C LEU A 14 7.90 -7.78 11.96
N ASP A 15 8.31 -8.04 13.21
CA ASP A 15 7.36 -8.13 14.33
C ASP A 15 6.73 -6.77 14.65
N GLU A 16 7.52 -5.69 14.66
CA GLU A 16 7.00 -4.32 14.81
C GLU A 16 5.98 -3.97 13.71
N PHE A 17 6.28 -4.26 12.45
CA PHE A 17 5.33 -4.12 11.35
C PHE A 17 4.06 -4.95 11.58
N GLY A 18 4.21 -6.22 11.97
CA GLY A 18 3.09 -7.10 12.27
C GLY A 18 2.21 -6.58 13.42
N ASN A 19 2.80 -5.89 14.41
CA ASN A 19 2.10 -5.21 15.51
C ASN A 19 1.48 -3.86 15.09
N GLY A 20 1.72 -3.41 13.87
CA GLY A 20 1.12 -2.23 13.28
C GLY A 20 1.95 -0.96 13.37
N ASN A 21 3.25 -1.07 13.66
CA ASN A 21 4.18 0.03 13.54
C ASN A 21 4.61 0.21 12.09
N ASP A 22 4.14 1.26 11.42
CA ASP A 22 4.50 1.56 10.03
C ASP A 22 5.81 2.38 9.91
N THR A 23 6.40 2.86 11.02
CA THR A 23 7.64 3.65 10.95
C THR A 23 8.83 2.83 10.48
N VAL A 24 8.75 1.50 10.60
CA VAL A 24 9.81 0.56 10.22
C VAL A 24 10.01 0.44 8.70
N PHE A 25 9.15 1.04 7.89
CA PHE A 25 9.24 0.92 6.42
C PHE A 25 10.51 1.52 5.83
N GLU A 26 11.00 2.63 6.36
CA GLU A 26 12.23 3.25 5.87
C GLU A 26 13.41 2.29 6.06
N ASP A 27 13.50 1.71 7.26
CA ASP A 27 14.51 0.74 7.60
C ASP A 27 14.38 -0.53 6.74
N LEU A 28 13.19 -1.15 6.69
CA LEU A 28 12.92 -2.34 5.87
C LEU A 28 13.22 -2.12 4.37
N SER A 29 12.99 -0.92 3.84
CA SER A 29 13.25 -0.61 2.42
C SER A 29 14.74 -0.45 2.11
N ASN A 30 15.53 -0.02 3.10
CA ASN A 30 16.97 0.17 2.98
C ASN A 30 17.77 -1.10 3.34
N GLY A 31 17.10 -2.15 3.82
CA GLY A 31 17.73 -3.42 4.14
C GLY A 31 18.16 -4.20 2.91
N SER A 32 19.36 -4.76 2.95
CA SER A 32 19.83 -5.74 1.96
C SER A 32 20.22 -7.01 2.69
N PHE A 33 19.39 -8.05 2.60
CA PHE A 33 19.68 -9.33 3.23
C PHE A 33 20.05 -10.35 2.15
N THR A 34 21.32 -10.75 2.12
CA THR A 34 21.76 -11.87 1.29
C THR A 34 21.41 -13.14 2.03
N VAL A 35 20.25 -13.69 1.69
CA VAL A 35 19.73 -14.87 2.35
C VAL A 35 20.55 -16.09 1.92
N ASP A 36 21.28 -16.72 2.84
CA ASP A 36 21.92 -18.00 2.55
C ASP A 36 20.88 -19.15 2.56
N ALA A 37 21.22 -20.28 1.94
CA ALA A 37 20.30 -21.41 1.81
C ALA A 37 19.76 -21.94 3.16
N GLY A 38 20.50 -21.75 4.27
CA GLY A 38 20.08 -22.15 5.62
C GLY A 38 19.13 -21.18 6.30
N THR A 39 19.11 -19.91 5.91
CA THR A 39 18.25 -18.87 6.51
C THR A 39 17.02 -18.50 5.67
N VAL A 40 16.95 -18.97 4.42
CA VAL A 40 15.88 -18.61 3.48
C VAL A 40 14.48 -19.02 3.90
N SER A 41 14.29 -20.26 4.32
CA SER A 41 12.98 -20.75 4.76
C SER A 41 12.48 -20.01 6.00
N ARG A 42 13.40 -19.73 6.94
CA ARG A 42 13.11 -18.99 8.18
C ARG A 42 12.73 -17.55 7.88
N PHE A 43 13.50 -16.87 7.02
CA PHE A 43 13.20 -15.51 6.61
C PHE A 43 11.82 -15.40 5.95
N TYR A 44 11.51 -16.29 5.00
CA TYR A 44 10.21 -16.31 4.31
C TYR A 44 9.06 -16.54 5.30
N SER A 45 9.23 -17.50 6.21
CA SER A 45 8.23 -17.77 7.26
C SER A 45 7.98 -16.54 8.13
N ARG A 46 9.03 -15.79 8.49
CA ARG A 46 8.90 -14.55 9.27
C ARG A 46 8.21 -13.42 8.52
N VAL A 47 8.52 -13.26 7.23
CA VAL A 47 7.83 -12.29 6.37
C VAL A 47 6.34 -12.63 6.27
N GLU A 48 6.01 -13.91 6.06
CA GLU A 48 4.64 -14.38 6.00
C GLU A 48 3.89 -14.20 7.34
N GLU A 49 4.53 -14.49 8.48
CA GLU A 49 3.96 -14.28 9.81
C GLU A 49 3.58 -12.81 10.02
N ALA A 50 4.51 -11.89 9.76
CA ALA A 50 4.28 -10.46 9.89
C ALA A 50 3.16 -9.97 8.95
N TYR A 51 3.19 -10.42 7.70
CA TYR A 51 2.16 -10.13 6.70
C TYR A 51 0.77 -10.63 7.13
N LYS A 52 0.65 -11.90 7.54
CA LYS A 52 -0.61 -12.50 7.99
C LYS A 52 -1.16 -11.79 9.22
N LYS A 53 -0.29 -11.46 10.18
CA LYS A 53 -0.66 -10.72 11.40
C LYS A 53 -1.21 -9.33 11.05
N ARG A 54 -0.53 -8.60 10.15
CA ARG A 54 -0.99 -7.28 9.68
C ARG A 54 -2.29 -7.38 8.88
N LYS A 55 -2.44 -8.39 8.02
CA LYS A 55 -3.67 -8.68 7.25
C LYS A 55 -4.86 -8.96 8.18
N GLN A 56 -4.66 -9.76 9.23
CA GLN A 56 -5.69 -10.04 10.22
C GLN A 56 -6.08 -8.78 11.01
N SER A 57 -5.10 -7.98 11.44
CA SER A 57 -5.37 -6.71 12.12
C SER A 57 -6.19 -5.76 11.26
N TRP A 58 -5.87 -5.68 9.96
CA TRP A 58 -6.66 -4.92 8.99
C TRP A 58 -8.09 -5.44 8.91
N LEU A 59 -8.28 -6.76 8.79
CA LEU A 59 -9.59 -7.39 8.67
C LEU A 59 -10.46 -7.12 9.91
N ASP A 60 -9.88 -7.23 11.10
CA ASP A 60 -10.57 -6.97 12.35
C ASP A 60 -11.01 -5.50 12.45
N GLN A 61 -10.15 -4.57 12.06
CA GLN A 61 -10.48 -3.13 12.02
C GLN A 61 -11.54 -2.81 10.96
N PHE A 62 -11.45 -3.47 9.80
CA PHE A 62 -12.42 -3.34 8.72
C PHE A 62 -13.80 -3.83 9.16
N HIS A 63 -13.89 -5.05 9.70
CA HIS A 63 -15.14 -5.59 10.25
C HIS A 63 -15.73 -4.71 11.34
N ARG A 64 -14.91 -4.22 12.28
CA ARG A 64 -15.38 -3.28 13.32
C ARG A 64 -15.98 -2.03 12.70
N SER A 65 -15.34 -1.46 11.69
CA SER A 65 -15.85 -0.27 10.99
C SER A 65 -17.23 -0.51 10.36
N PHE A 66 -17.47 -1.71 9.81
CA PHE A 66 -18.75 -2.11 9.23
C PHE A 66 -19.82 -2.52 10.26
N GLN A 67 -19.42 -2.92 11.47
CA GLN A 67 -20.35 -3.25 12.56
C GLN A 67 -20.76 -2.01 13.38
N PHE A 68 -19.81 -1.13 13.70
CA PHE A 68 -20.08 0.08 14.49
C PHE A 68 -20.86 1.12 13.71
N GLN A 69 -20.62 1.20 12.40
CA GLN A 69 -21.48 1.94 11.49
C GLN A 69 -22.67 1.05 11.17
N ASN A 70 -23.68 1.05 12.05
CA ASN A 70 -25.04 0.74 11.60
C ASN A 70 -25.28 1.65 10.40
N PHE A 71 -25.11 1.15 9.16
CA PHE A 71 -25.11 1.94 7.94
C PHE A 71 -26.47 2.58 7.72
N LYS A 72 -26.72 3.67 8.45
CA LYS A 72 -27.95 4.45 8.39
C LYS A 72 -27.89 5.38 7.18
N THR A 73 -26.70 5.69 6.69
CA THR A 73 -26.50 6.58 5.54
C THR A 73 -25.46 6.05 4.55
N MET A 74 -25.58 6.51 3.30
CA MET A 74 -24.63 6.26 2.22
C MET A 74 -23.22 6.80 2.53
N ASN A 75 -23.16 7.93 3.24
CA ASN A 75 -21.92 8.59 3.63
C ASN A 75 -21.10 7.75 4.61
N ASP A 76 -21.75 7.05 5.55
CA ASP A 76 -21.06 6.15 6.47
C ASP A 76 -20.34 5.03 5.68
N PHE A 77 -21.06 4.41 4.73
CA PHE A 77 -20.50 3.38 3.86
C PHE A 77 -19.28 3.86 3.06
N GLU A 78 -19.36 5.07 2.49
CA GLU A 78 -18.23 5.67 1.77
C GLU A 78 -17.01 5.88 2.69
N ILE A 79 -17.23 6.40 3.91
CA ILE A 79 -16.17 6.64 4.89
C ILE A 79 -15.52 5.31 5.30
N ALA A 80 -16.32 4.27 5.59
CA ALA A 80 -15.79 2.95 5.93
C ALA A 80 -14.95 2.34 4.80
N LEU A 81 -15.42 2.42 3.55
CA LEU A 81 -14.67 1.95 2.39
C LEU A 81 -13.37 2.72 2.19
N ARG A 82 -13.42 4.05 2.29
CA ARG A 82 -12.24 4.91 2.15
C ARG A 82 -11.20 4.60 3.22
N ASN A 83 -11.61 4.47 4.48
CA ASN A 83 -10.72 4.13 5.58
C ASN A 83 -10.14 2.72 5.40
N GLY A 84 -10.96 1.75 4.99
CA GLY A 84 -10.49 0.41 4.66
C GLY A 84 -9.41 0.42 3.59
N LYS A 85 -9.62 1.19 2.51
CA LYS A 85 -8.64 1.34 1.42
C LYS A 85 -7.35 2.02 1.90
N GLN A 86 -7.46 3.08 2.71
CA GLN A 86 -6.28 3.75 3.28
C GLN A 86 -5.47 2.81 4.17
N ASN A 87 -6.14 1.99 4.99
CA ASN A 87 -5.48 1.05 5.89
C ASN A 87 -4.82 -0.13 5.16
N LEU A 88 -5.11 -0.36 3.88
CA LEU A 88 -4.38 -1.33 3.05
C LEU A 88 -3.02 -0.80 2.58
N TYR A 89 -2.77 0.51 2.65
CA TYR A 89 -1.54 1.12 2.14
C TYR A 89 -0.26 0.51 2.75
N PRO A 90 -0.15 0.28 4.07
CA PRO A 90 1.00 -0.42 4.66
C PRO A 90 1.21 -1.82 4.08
N LEU A 91 0.15 -2.62 3.95
CA LEU A 91 0.25 -3.97 3.37
C LEU A 91 0.73 -3.91 1.91
N ASN A 92 0.18 -2.98 1.13
CA ASN A 92 0.57 -2.79 -0.26
C ASN A 92 2.05 -2.35 -0.39
N LYS A 93 2.52 -1.46 0.49
CA LYS A 93 3.94 -1.06 0.54
C LYS A 93 4.83 -2.22 0.95
N PHE A 94 4.39 -3.02 1.91
CA PHE A 94 5.12 -4.17 2.43
C PHE A 94 5.37 -5.23 1.34
N VAL A 95 4.34 -5.61 0.58
CA VAL A 95 4.50 -6.65 -0.47
C VAL A 95 5.41 -6.20 -1.62
N GLY A 96 5.64 -4.89 -1.77
CA GLY A 96 6.55 -4.29 -2.75
C GLY A 96 7.93 -3.88 -2.20
N LEU A 97 8.32 -4.33 -1.00
CA LEU A 97 9.61 -3.97 -0.41
C LEU A 97 10.78 -4.47 -1.28
N LYS A 98 11.67 -3.55 -1.68
CA LYS A 98 12.85 -3.85 -2.53
C LYS A 98 13.80 -4.86 -1.90
N GLY A 99 13.82 -4.98 -0.57
CA GLY A 99 14.63 -5.97 0.15
C GLY A 99 14.11 -7.40 0.04
N PHE A 100 12.90 -7.63 -0.47
CA PHE A 100 12.36 -8.98 -0.67
C PHE A 100 12.81 -9.60 -1.99
N PRO A 101 13.08 -10.91 -2.01
CA PRO A 101 13.24 -11.65 -3.26
C PRO A 101 12.01 -11.51 -4.17
N GLU A 102 12.24 -11.43 -5.49
CA GLU A 102 11.17 -11.16 -6.46
C GLU A 102 10.02 -12.18 -6.41
N ASN A 103 10.34 -13.46 -6.21
CA ASN A 103 9.34 -14.52 -6.05
C ASN A 103 8.47 -14.30 -4.79
N LEU A 104 9.06 -13.85 -3.68
CA LEU A 104 8.33 -13.55 -2.46
C LEU A 104 7.40 -12.35 -2.66
N GLN A 105 7.89 -11.28 -3.30
CA GLN A 105 7.05 -10.12 -3.65
C GLN A 105 5.85 -10.54 -4.51
N LYS A 106 6.07 -11.36 -5.56
CA LYS A 106 5.01 -11.86 -6.43
C LYS A 106 3.96 -12.67 -5.66
N THR A 107 4.40 -13.57 -4.79
CA THR A 107 3.50 -14.39 -3.96
C THR A 107 2.66 -13.53 -3.03
N LEU A 108 3.28 -12.61 -2.29
CA LEU A 108 2.56 -11.75 -1.35
C LEU A 108 1.62 -10.77 -2.07
N LYS A 109 2.05 -10.20 -3.20
CA LYS A 109 1.22 -9.31 -4.01
C LYS A 109 -0.02 -10.03 -4.53
N LYS A 110 0.15 -11.25 -5.06
CA LYS A 110 -0.98 -12.08 -5.52
C LYS A 110 -1.95 -12.38 -4.38
N ASP A 111 -1.45 -12.80 -3.21
CA ASP A 111 -2.31 -13.05 -2.05
C ASP A 111 -3.08 -11.79 -1.61
N LEU A 112 -2.43 -10.60 -1.64
CA LEU A 112 -3.08 -9.34 -1.28
C LEU A 112 -4.16 -8.94 -2.30
N GLU A 113 -3.90 -9.13 -3.59
CA GLU A 113 -4.88 -8.91 -4.66
C GLU A 113 -6.08 -9.84 -4.54
N ASP A 114 -5.83 -11.14 -4.35
CA ASP A 114 -6.87 -12.16 -4.14
C ASP A 114 -7.71 -11.83 -2.89
N PHE A 115 -7.05 -11.45 -1.78
CA PHE A 115 -7.72 -11.01 -0.55
C PHE A 115 -8.63 -9.79 -0.76
N VAL A 116 -8.16 -8.75 -1.47
CA VAL A 116 -8.98 -7.55 -1.74
C VAL A 116 -10.18 -7.90 -2.64
N ASN A 117 -9.99 -8.80 -3.60
CA ASN A 117 -11.08 -9.28 -4.46
C ASN A 117 -12.13 -10.07 -3.67
N GLU A 118 -11.72 -10.91 -2.72
CA GLU A 118 -12.62 -11.63 -1.81
C GLU A 118 -13.44 -10.67 -0.94
N ILE A 119 -12.80 -9.65 -0.35
CA ILE A 119 -13.51 -8.62 0.43
C ILE A 119 -14.51 -7.88 -0.45
N LYS A 120 -14.11 -7.48 -1.66
CA LYS A 120 -15.00 -6.81 -2.61
C LYS A 120 -16.21 -7.67 -2.97
N GLN A 121 -16.01 -8.97 -3.19
CA GLN A 121 -17.13 -9.86 -3.48
C GLN A 121 -18.06 -10.06 -2.28
N SER A 122 -17.50 -10.29 -1.10
CA SER A 122 -18.29 -10.39 0.13
C SER A 122 -19.16 -9.14 0.35
N LEU A 123 -18.61 -7.94 0.12
CA LEU A 123 -19.37 -6.70 0.23
C LEU A 123 -20.46 -6.58 -0.85
N LYS A 124 -20.17 -6.95 -2.10
CA LYS A 124 -21.17 -6.98 -3.18
C LYS A 124 -22.33 -7.91 -2.84
N ASP A 125 -22.04 -9.09 -2.32
CA ASP A 125 -23.07 -10.08 -1.95
C ASP A 125 -23.96 -9.58 -0.80
N ASN A 126 -23.40 -8.79 0.13
CA ASN A 126 -24.14 -8.18 1.23
C ASN A 126 -24.99 -6.98 0.77
N VAL A 127 -24.44 -6.09 -0.05
CA VAL A 127 -25.16 -4.93 -0.61
C VAL A 127 -26.30 -5.37 -1.53
N SER A 128 -26.15 -6.49 -2.25
CA SER A 128 -27.14 -7.02 -3.19
C SER A 128 -28.51 -7.31 -2.57
N LYS A 129 -28.56 -7.47 -1.24
CA LYS A 129 -29.75 -7.81 -0.45
C LYS A 129 -30.54 -6.58 0.03
N ASN A 130 -30.02 -5.36 -0.13
CA ASN A 130 -30.64 -4.12 0.34
C ASN A 130 -31.07 -3.24 -0.85
N SER A 131 -32.34 -2.79 -0.91
CA SER A 131 -32.92 -2.20 -2.14
C SER A 131 -32.68 -0.69 -2.31
N ASN A 132 -32.51 0.07 -1.22
CA ASN A 132 -32.27 1.52 -1.29
C ASN A 132 -30.75 1.81 -1.34
N GLY A 133 -30.31 2.57 -2.34
CA GLY A 133 -28.90 2.99 -2.48
C GLY A 133 -27.96 1.94 -3.09
N LYS A 134 -28.48 0.77 -3.50
CA LYS A 134 -27.71 -0.35 -4.06
C LYS A 134 -26.78 0.06 -5.20
N GLU A 135 -27.29 0.80 -6.19
CA GLU A 135 -26.49 1.19 -7.36
C GLU A 135 -25.29 2.07 -6.96
N GLN A 136 -25.51 3.04 -6.08
CA GLN A 136 -24.45 3.92 -5.59
C GLN A 136 -23.41 3.15 -4.77
N MET A 137 -23.84 2.21 -3.92
CA MET A 137 -22.95 1.32 -3.17
C MET A 137 -22.12 0.42 -4.09
N LEU A 138 -22.73 -0.13 -5.14
CA LEU A 138 -22.00 -0.94 -6.13
C LEU A 138 -20.96 -0.11 -6.90
N ILE A 139 -21.29 1.14 -7.24
CA ILE A 139 -20.33 2.08 -7.86
C ILE A 139 -19.13 2.31 -6.93
N MET A 140 -19.38 2.59 -5.64
CA MET A 140 -18.30 2.78 -4.66
C MET A 140 -17.45 1.52 -4.47
N LEU A 141 -18.08 0.34 -4.39
CA LEU A 141 -17.36 -0.93 -4.30
C LEU A 141 -16.50 -1.20 -5.54
N ASN A 142 -16.93 -0.77 -6.72
CA ASN A 142 -16.11 -0.91 -7.92
C ASN A 142 -14.82 -0.07 -7.86
N ALA A 143 -14.84 1.07 -7.14
CA ALA A 143 -13.65 1.90 -6.85
C ALA A 143 -12.79 1.38 -5.67
N PHE A 144 -13.19 0.28 -5.02
CA PHE A 144 -12.36 -0.42 -4.03
C PHE A 144 -11.37 -1.35 -4.76
N TYR A 145 -10.11 -0.91 -4.79
CA TYR A 145 -8.95 -1.59 -5.37
C TYR A 145 -7.69 -1.16 -4.61
N LEU A 146 -6.61 -1.94 -4.69
CA LEU A 146 -5.31 -1.56 -4.14
C LEU A 146 -4.82 -0.29 -4.84
N SER A 147 -4.51 0.76 -4.08
CA SER A 147 -3.89 1.95 -4.65
C SER A 147 -2.55 1.54 -5.27
N GLU A 148 -2.23 2.03 -6.46
CA GLU A 148 -0.89 1.87 -7.00
C GLU A 148 0.11 2.56 -6.05
N LEU A 149 1.20 1.88 -5.72
CA LEU A 149 2.30 2.55 -5.03
C LEU A 149 2.80 3.65 -5.98
N PRO A 150 2.92 4.90 -5.53
CA PRO A 150 3.55 5.91 -6.37
C PRO A 150 4.95 5.40 -6.72
N GLU A 151 5.25 5.26 -8.01
CA GLU A 151 6.61 4.97 -8.44
C GLU A 151 7.51 6.05 -7.85
N GLU A 152 8.46 5.65 -7.00
CA GLU A 152 9.51 6.56 -6.56
C GLU A 152 10.13 7.15 -7.82
N ILE A 153 10.01 8.48 -7.96
CA ILE A 153 10.58 9.25 -9.05
C ILE A 153 12.03 8.81 -9.17
N LYS A 154 12.35 8.08 -10.24
CA LYS A 154 13.72 7.78 -10.61
C LYS A 154 14.37 9.15 -10.89
N SER A 155 15.10 9.67 -9.91
CA SER A 155 16.04 10.77 -10.12
C SER A 155 17.17 10.25 -11.01
N GLU A 156 16.87 10.08 -12.30
CA GLU A 156 17.87 9.90 -13.33
C GLU A 156 18.59 11.24 -13.51
N ASN A 157 19.85 11.25 -13.09
CA ASN A 157 20.89 12.18 -13.51
C ASN A 157 20.82 12.44 -15.03
N LYS A 158 20.05 13.43 -15.47
CA LYS A 158 20.23 14.02 -16.79
C LYS A 158 21.34 15.06 -16.69
N LYS A 159 22.54 14.61 -17.09
CA LYS A 159 23.67 15.46 -17.49
C LYS A 159 23.13 16.62 -18.34
N SER A 160 23.39 17.82 -17.86
CA SER A 160 23.25 19.07 -18.60
C SER A 160 23.94 18.93 -19.97
N LYS A 161 23.16 19.02 -21.04
CA LYS A 161 23.65 19.51 -22.33
C LYS A 161 22.94 20.83 -22.58
N GLU A 162 23.63 21.89 -22.23
CA GLU A 162 23.40 23.25 -22.72
C GLU A 162 23.39 23.23 -24.25
N ILE A 163 22.27 23.63 -24.86
CA ILE A 163 22.28 24.43 -26.08
C ILE A 163 21.05 25.35 -26.01
N THR A 164 21.26 26.59 -25.54
CA THR A 164 20.35 27.70 -25.84
C THR A 164 21.19 28.82 -26.40
N ASN A 165 21.25 28.88 -27.73
CA ASN A 165 21.63 30.08 -28.43
C ASN A 165 20.36 30.89 -28.72
N THR A 166 20.43 32.15 -28.31
CA THR A 166 19.85 33.36 -28.93
C THR A 166 18.68 34.09 -28.23
N LEU A 167 19.07 35.28 -27.72
CA LEU A 167 18.48 36.60 -27.94
C LEU A 167 17.25 37.02 -27.11
N ILE A 168 17.54 37.70 -25.99
CA ILE A 168 16.75 38.81 -25.42
C ILE A 168 17.20 40.07 -26.19
N PRO A 169 16.32 40.99 -26.67
CA PRO A 169 15.91 42.17 -25.88
C PRO A 169 14.54 42.80 -26.31
N PRO A 170 14.18 44.04 -25.91
CA PRO A 170 13.76 44.45 -24.56
C PRO A 170 12.46 45.30 -24.56
N THR A 171 11.89 45.54 -23.36
CA THR A 171 11.02 46.69 -23.00
C THR A 171 9.58 46.74 -23.53
N GLY A 172 8.60 46.87 -22.62
CA GLY A 172 7.25 47.34 -22.95
C GLY A 172 6.24 47.24 -21.80
N ARG A 173 5.60 48.36 -21.45
CA ARG A 173 4.66 48.57 -20.32
C ARG A 173 3.31 47.83 -20.44
N LYS A 174 2.67 47.66 -19.26
CA LYS A 174 1.24 47.36 -18.97
C LYS A 174 0.23 47.88 -20.01
N ILE A 175 -0.84 47.11 -20.30
CA ILE A 175 -2.26 47.56 -20.27
C ILE A 175 -3.17 46.37 -19.87
N LEU A 176 -4.20 46.69 -19.08
CA LEU A 176 -5.33 45.87 -18.61
C LEU A 176 -6.29 45.45 -19.74
N PHE A 177 -6.99 44.33 -19.55
CA PHE A 177 -8.44 44.24 -19.77
C PHE A 177 -9.06 43.41 -18.64
#